data_AF-A0A6A6DLL6-F1
#
_entry.id   AF-A0A6A6DLL6-F1
#
_cell.length_a   1.000
_cell.length_b   1.000
_cell.length_c   1.000
_cell.angle_alpha   90.00
_cell.angle_beta   90.00
_cell.angle_gamma   90.00
#
_symmetry.space_group_name_H-M   'P 1'
#
loop_
_entity.id
_entity.type
_entity.pdbx_description
1 polymer ?
#
loop_
_entity_poly.entity_id
_entity_poly.type
_entity_poly.pdbx_seq_one_letter_code
_entity_poly.pdbx_strand_id
1 'polypeptide(L)' 'MPSPCSRCRDNGRRCLVHLASRRCSECIDRNVKCDLVVTQPEWNRLDRDKERLQRQLEKA' A
#
# COMPACT_ATOMS: atom_id res chain seq x y z
N MET A 1 -1.73 4.27 -2.70
CA MET A 1 -0.96 3.02 -2.54
C MET A 1 0.04 3.22 -1.42
N PRO A 2 0.24 2.22 -0.54
CA PRO A 2 1.25 2.33 0.51
C PRO A 2 2.65 2.49 -0.08
N SER A 3 3.53 3.10 0.69
CA SER A 3 4.95 3.22 0.36
C SER A 3 5.55 1.84 0.09
N PRO A 4 6.47 1.73 -0.88
CA PRO A 4 7.17 0.48 -1.13
C PRO A 4 7.88 -0.04 0.13
N CYS A 5 7.93 -1.37 0.28
CA CYS A 5 8.80 -2.01 1.27
C CYS A 5 10.28 -1.66 0.98
N SER A 6 11.17 -1.76 1.98
CA SER A 6 12.56 -1.31 1.82
C SER A 6 13.25 -2.00 0.65
N ARG A 7 13.03 -3.32 0.49
CA ARG A 7 13.61 -4.07 -0.63
C ARG A 7 13.15 -3.56 -2.00
N CYS A 8 11.86 -3.31 -2.19
CA CYS A 8 11.35 -2.78 -3.45
C CYS A 8 11.87 -1.37 -3.71
N ARG A 9 11.92 -0.52 -2.69
CA ARG A 9 12.49 0.83 -2.78
C ARG A 9 13.96 0.80 -3.18
N ASP A 10 14.77 0.04 -2.47
CA ASP A 10 16.22 0.00 -2.65
C ASP A 10 16.63 -0.62 -3.99
N ASN A 11 15.76 -1.44 -4.58
CA ASN A 11 15.96 -2.05 -5.90
C ASN A 11 15.20 -1.33 -7.03
N GLY A 12 14.54 -0.20 -6.76
CA GLY A 12 13.77 0.55 -7.77
C GLY A 12 12.61 -0.24 -8.38
N ARG A 13 12.07 -1.23 -7.67
CA ARG A 13 11.00 -2.12 -8.15
C ARG A 13 9.63 -1.66 -7.68
N ARG A 14 8.60 -2.00 -8.46
CA ARG A 14 7.21 -1.79 -8.03
C ARG A 14 6.87 -2.75 -6.89
N CYS A 15 6.36 -2.21 -5.79
CA CYS A 15 5.95 -3.00 -4.64
C CYS A 15 4.48 -3.45 -4.79
N LEU A 16 4.26 -4.54 -5.55
CA LEU A 16 2.93 -5.10 -5.77
C LEU A 16 2.48 -5.90 -4.56
N VAL A 17 1.47 -5.42 -3.83
CA VAL A 17 1.02 -6.02 -2.57
C VAL A 17 0.06 -7.18 -2.84
N HIS A 18 0.35 -8.34 -2.25
CA HIS A 18 -0.56 -9.49 -2.27
C HIS A 18 -1.40 -9.50 -0.99
N LEU A 19 -2.67 -9.11 -1.11
CA LEU A 19 -3.57 -8.84 0.02
C LEU A 19 -3.69 -10.00 1.02
N ALA A 20 -3.81 -11.25 0.54
CA ALA A 20 -3.96 -12.41 1.42
C ALA A 20 -2.72 -12.69 2.26
N SER A 21 -1.52 -12.36 1.75
CA SER A 21 -0.26 -12.62 2.45
C SER A 21 0.22 -11.40 3.26
N ARG A 22 -0.32 -10.22 2.96
CA ARG A 22 0.18 -8.91 3.41
C ARG A 22 1.64 -8.59 3.04
N ARG A 23 2.27 -9.43 2.20
CA ARG A 23 3.61 -9.24 1.63
C ARG A 23 3.50 -8.79 0.18
N CYS A 24 4.55 -8.16 -0.34
CA CYS A 24 4.64 -7.88 -1.77
C CYS A 24 5.13 -9.10 -2.57
N SER A 25 4.81 -9.15 -3.86
CA SER A 25 5.21 -10.25 -4.76
C SER A 25 6.72 -10.52 -4.71
N GLU A 26 7.55 -9.48 -4.76
CA GLU A 26 9.02 -9.62 -4.66
C GLU A 26 9.48 -10.34 -3.37
N CYS A 27 8.85 -10.02 -2.24
CA CYS A 27 9.18 -10.67 -0.97
C CYS A 27 8.61 -12.09 -0.87
N ILE A 28 7.48 -12.37 -1.54
CA ILE A 28 6.89 -13.71 -1.62
C ILE A 28 7.79 -14.61 -2.47
N ASP A 29 8.14 -14.16 -3.67
CA ASP A 29 8.91 -14.92 -4.66
C ASP A 29 10.30 -15.30 -4.11
N ARG A 30 10.90 -14.40 -3.34
CA ARG A 30 12.19 -14.62 -2.68
C ARG A 30 12.07 -15.31 -1.32
N ASN A 31 10.86 -15.54 -0.84
CA ASN A 31 10.54 -16.03 0.49
C ASN A 31 11.30 -15.29 1.61
N VAL A 32 11.31 -13.96 1.56
CA VAL A 32 11.96 -13.10 2.55
C VAL A 32 10.95 -12.30 3.37
N LYS A 33 11.41 -11.73 4.49
CA LYS A 33 10.62 -10.78 5.28
C LYS A 33 10.25 -9.58 4.41
N CYS A 34 8.97 -9.19 4.49
CA CYS A 34 8.45 -7.97 3.89
C CYS A 34 8.19 -6.97 5.00
N ASP A 35 8.83 -5.80 4.95
CA ASP A 35 8.66 -4.70 5.89
C ASP A 35 7.65 -3.65 5.37
N LEU A 36 6.75 -4.08 4.48
CA LEU A 36 5.65 -3.26 4.01
C LEU A 36 4.76 -2.86 5.19
N VAL A 37 4.64 -1.56 5.41
CA VAL A 37 3.79 -0.97 6.43
C VAL A 37 3.01 0.20 5.83
N VAL A 38 1.76 0.34 6.24
CA VAL A 38 0.98 1.55 5.96
C VAL A 38 1.17 2.49 7.13
N THR A 39 1.80 3.64 6.88
CA THR A 39 2.07 4.64 7.91
C THR A 39 0.81 5.43 8.28
N GLN A 40 0.76 6.02 9.48
CA GLN A 40 -0.38 6.85 9.90
C GLN A 40 -0.67 8.01 8.92
N PRO A 41 0.33 8.75 8.39
CA PRO A 41 0.07 9.79 7.40
C PRO A 41 -0.56 9.25 6.11
N GLU A 42 -0.18 8.05 5.66
CA GLU A 42 -0.80 7.41 4.49
C GLU A 42 -2.24 6.99 4.77
N TRP A 43 -2.51 6.42 5.95
CA TRP A 43 -3.87 6.14 6.40
C TRP A 43 -4.74 7.39 6.40
N ASN A 44 -4.25 8.48 6.97
CA ASN A 44 -4.98 9.75 7.02
C ASN A 44 -5.32 10.28 5.61
N ARG A 45 -4.42 10.08 4.62
CA ARG A 45 -4.69 10.46 3.23
C ARG A 45 -5.79 9.59 2.62
N LEU A 46 -5.71 8.27 2.81
CA LEU A 46 -6.73 7.33 2.32
C LEU A 46 -8.12 7.62 2.92
N ASP A 47 -8.17 7.99 4.20
CA ASP A 47 -9.43 8.31 4.88
C ASP A 47 -10.07 9.59 4.32
N ARG A 48 -9.27 10.65 4.12
CA ARG A 48 -9.73 11.88 3.45
C ARG A 48 -10.22 11.62 2.03
N ASP A 49 -9.51 10.77 1.28
CA ASP A 49 -9.91 10.39 -0.08
C ASP A 49 -11.24 9.64 -0.07
N LYS A 50 -11.43 8.72 0.87
CA LYS A 50 -12.68 8.01 1.08
C LYS A 50 -13.83 8.97 1.37
N GLU A 51 -13.67 9.88 2.33
CA GLU A 51 -14.69 10.89 2.67
C GLU A 51 -15.05 11.76 1.47
N ARG A 52 -14.04 12.20 0.70
CA ARG A 52 -14.24 13.00 -0.51
C ARG A 52 -15.07 12.25 -1.55
N LEU A 53 -14.75 10.98 -1.80
CA LEU A 53 -15.46 10.15 -2.77
C LEU A 53 -16.90 9.86 -2.31
N GLN A 54 -17.12 9.63 -1.03
CA GLN A 54 -18.47 9.44 -0.47
C GLN A 54 -19.34 10.68 -0.68
N ARG A 55 -18.82 11.88 -0.41
CA ARG A 55 -19.54 13.14 -0.68
C ARG A 55 -19.83 13.37 -2.16
N GLN A 56 -19.01 12.84 -3.07
CA GLN A 56 -19.25 12.92 -4.51
C GLN A 56 -20.37 11.97 -4.92
N LEU A 57 -20.40 10.76 -4.37
CA LEU A 57 -21.47 9.79 -4.60
C LEU A 57 -22.83 10.26 -4.07
N GLU A 58 -22.86 10.91 -2.91
CA GLU A 58 -24.11 11.46 -2.34
C GLU A 58 -24.71 12.62 -3.17
N LYS A 59 -23.90 13.27 -4.00
CA LYS A 59 -24.32 14.39 -4.86
C LYS A 59 -24.69 13.97 -6.28
N ALA A 60 -24.45 12.71 -6.65
CA ALA A 60 -24.76 12.13 -7.95
C ALA A 60 -26.15 11.48 -7.94
#